data_AF-A0A6I1Q755-F1
#
_entry.id   AF-A0A6I1Q755-F1
#
_cell.length_a   1.000
_cell.length_b   1.000
_cell.length_c   1.000
_cell.angle_alpha   90.00
_cell.angle_beta   90.00
_cell.angle_gamma   90.00
#
_symmetry.space_group_name_H-M   'P 1'
#
loop_
_entity.id
_entity.type
_entity.pdbx_description
1 polymer ?
#
loop_
_entity_poly.entity_id
_entity_poly.type
_entity_poly.pdbx_seq_one_letter_code
_entity_poly.pdbx_strand_id
1 'polypeptide(L)'
;MPSDLPTPEAAQRAVMAPEHNPLGTAGLEFVEFAARDPRALGETFKRLGFKAIARHISKDVTLYRQGEMNFLINAEPDSFAARYAEEYGVGICAIGIRVADAQRAFERAVELGAWEFEGERLGAGELLIPAIQGIGDSHIYFVDRWRGRGGQRGGLGDISIFDIDFRPIEIDTAEADLSHAGSGLIAVDHLTQTVGEGRMQEWIDFYRDLLNFREIHELHANWHVSAESRVMVSPCGAIRIPLYEEGTRRTNLMHEYLPDHPGEGVQHIALATDDIFACIERLLANGVEFVEPPPRYYDQLDARLPGHGLDVERLRRTHVLVDGEIGADGVPLLFFQTFVRRRAGEIFFEIVQRQGHHGFGEGNLAALAQARAGS
;
A
#
# COMPACT_ATOMS: atom_id res chain seq x y z
N MET A 1 15.38 12.02 6.78
CA MET A 1 15.04 12.32 5.37
C MET A 1 13.58 11.95 5.19
N PRO A 2 12.75 12.78 4.54
CA PRO A 2 11.37 12.41 4.22
C PRO A 2 11.34 11.20 3.29
N SER A 3 10.21 10.49 3.25
CA SER A 3 9.96 9.37 2.34
C SER A 3 10.44 9.64 0.90
N ASP A 4 10.96 8.61 0.24
CA ASP A 4 11.40 8.66 -1.17
C ASP A 4 10.24 8.57 -2.17
N LEU A 5 9.01 8.41 -1.67
CA LEU A 5 7.82 8.53 -2.49
C LEU A 5 7.79 9.95 -3.07
N PRO A 6 7.41 10.10 -4.35
CA PRO A 6 7.19 11.42 -4.91
C PRO A 6 6.14 12.15 -4.08
N THR A 7 6.40 13.42 -3.77
CA THR A 7 5.38 14.25 -3.11
C THR A 7 4.12 14.31 -3.99
N PRO A 8 2.94 14.60 -3.42
CA PRO A 8 1.73 14.79 -4.22
C PRO A 8 1.93 15.78 -5.39
N GLU A 9 2.70 16.85 -5.21
CA GLU A 9 3.02 17.81 -6.27
C GLU A 9 3.97 17.24 -7.33
N ALA A 10 4.88 16.34 -6.97
CA ALA A 10 5.76 15.66 -7.92
C ALA A 10 4.97 14.64 -8.75
N ALA A 11 4.12 13.84 -8.11
CA ALA A 11 3.22 12.92 -8.79
C ALA A 11 2.24 13.66 -9.72
N GLN A 12 1.71 14.80 -9.29
CA GLN A 12 0.86 15.66 -10.12
C GLN A 12 1.58 16.24 -11.33
N ARG A 13 2.87 16.58 -11.21
CA ARG A 13 3.69 17.04 -12.35
C ARG A 13 3.89 15.94 -13.39
N ALA A 14 3.98 14.68 -12.97
CA ALA A 14 4.10 13.54 -13.89
C ALA A 14 2.86 13.37 -14.79
N VAL A 15 1.69 13.89 -14.41
CA VAL A 15 0.48 13.93 -15.26
C VAL A 15 0.72 14.71 -16.56
N MET A 16 1.62 15.69 -16.53
CA MET A 16 1.89 16.59 -17.67
C MET A 16 2.94 16.05 -18.66
N ALA A 17 3.39 14.79 -18.50
CA ALA A 17 4.41 14.15 -19.33
C ALA A 17 3.83 12.92 -20.09
N PRO A 18 2.98 13.13 -21.11
CA PRO A 18 2.18 12.08 -21.74
C PRO A 18 3.02 10.98 -22.43
N GLU A 19 4.22 11.30 -22.92
CA GLU A 19 5.13 10.32 -23.53
C GLU A 19 5.54 9.20 -22.55
N HIS A 20 5.71 9.53 -21.27
CA HIS A 20 6.16 8.60 -20.24
C HIS A 20 5.01 8.16 -19.30
N ASN A 21 3.92 8.92 -19.27
CA ASN A 21 2.75 8.67 -18.42
C ASN A 21 1.46 8.84 -19.24
N PRO A 22 1.15 7.89 -20.15
CA PRO A 22 0.05 8.04 -21.11
C PRO A 22 -1.34 8.09 -20.46
N LEU A 23 -1.49 7.51 -19.26
CA LEU A 23 -2.73 7.58 -18.48
C LEU A 23 -2.76 8.79 -17.53
N GLY A 24 -1.64 9.51 -17.39
CA GLY A 24 -1.49 10.58 -16.42
C GLY A 24 -1.68 10.10 -14.97
N THR A 25 -1.13 8.93 -14.63
CA THR A 25 -1.14 8.39 -13.27
C THR A 25 -0.58 9.40 -12.26
N ALA A 26 -1.19 9.49 -11.08
CA ALA A 26 -0.82 10.45 -10.04
C ALA A 26 -0.91 9.88 -8.61
N GLY A 27 -0.64 8.58 -8.46
CA GLY A 27 -0.67 7.85 -7.19
C GLY A 27 -2.02 7.20 -6.86
N LEU A 28 -2.11 6.63 -5.65
CA LEU A 28 -3.33 6.01 -5.16
C LEU A 28 -4.33 7.06 -4.69
N GLU A 29 -5.61 6.87 -4.99
CA GLU A 29 -6.72 7.61 -4.39
C GLU A 29 -7.24 6.88 -3.15
N PHE A 30 -7.50 5.56 -3.26
CA PHE A 30 -8.02 4.76 -2.17
C PHE A 30 -7.56 3.31 -2.23
N VAL A 31 -7.71 2.63 -1.10
CA VAL A 31 -7.61 1.17 -0.97
C VAL A 31 -8.92 0.68 -0.36
N GLU A 32 -9.60 -0.25 -1.03
CA GLU A 32 -10.87 -0.82 -0.58
C GLU A 32 -10.67 -2.23 -0.07
N PHE A 33 -11.25 -2.48 1.10
CA PHE A 33 -11.12 -3.72 1.84
C PHE A 33 -12.48 -4.43 1.93
N ALA A 34 -12.42 -5.73 1.71
CA ALA A 34 -13.49 -6.68 1.93
C ALA A 34 -13.20 -7.46 3.22
N ALA A 35 -14.24 -7.77 4.00
CA ALA A 35 -14.12 -8.56 5.21
C ALA A 35 -15.43 -9.28 5.57
N ARG A 36 -15.34 -10.52 6.07
CA ARG A 36 -16.49 -11.24 6.64
C ARG A 36 -16.98 -10.60 7.94
N ASP A 37 -16.07 -9.96 8.68
CA ASP A 37 -16.39 -9.12 9.84
C ASP A 37 -15.85 -7.69 9.61
N PRO A 38 -16.64 -6.82 8.95
CA PRO A 38 -16.25 -5.43 8.70
C PRO A 38 -16.02 -4.62 9.98
N ARG A 39 -16.66 -5.00 11.10
CA ARG A 39 -16.51 -4.30 12.38
C ARG A 39 -15.13 -4.58 12.98
N ALA A 40 -14.70 -5.85 12.98
CA ALA A 40 -13.36 -6.22 13.44
C ALA A 40 -12.27 -5.52 12.61
N LEU A 41 -12.43 -5.45 11.28
CA LEU A 41 -11.50 -4.72 10.42
C LEU A 41 -11.48 -3.21 10.75
N GLY A 42 -12.65 -2.61 11.01
CA GLY A 42 -12.74 -1.22 11.45
C GLY A 42 -12.02 -0.93 12.78
N GLU A 43 -12.09 -1.86 13.74
CA GLU A 43 -11.31 -1.74 14.99
C GLU A 43 -9.80 -1.89 14.76
N THR A 44 -9.38 -2.71 13.79
CA THR A 44 -7.98 -2.76 13.36
C THR A 44 -7.52 -1.42 12.78
N PHE A 45 -8.32 -0.79 11.92
CA PHE A 45 -7.99 0.54 11.38
C PHE A 45 -7.88 1.60 12.48
N LYS A 46 -8.78 1.60 13.46
CA LYS A 46 -8.69 2.51 14.62
C LYS A 46 -7.42 2.29 15.43
N ARG A 47 -7.03 1.04 15.69
CA ARG A 47 -5.78 0.72 16.38
C ARG A 47 -4.55 1.22 15.60
N LEU A 48 -4.60 1.14 14.27
CA LEU A 48 -3.58 1.71 13.39
C LEU A 48 -3.59 3.25 13.35
N GLY A 49 -4.57 3.91 13.97
CA GLY A 49 -4.69 5.37 14.03
C GLY A 49 -5.52 5.98 12.91
N PHE A 50 -6.27 5.20 12.15
CA PHE A 50 -7.26 5.74 11.21
C PHE A 50 -8.54 6.14 11.94
N LYS A 51 -9.15 7.25 11.51
CA LYS A 51 -10.48 7.67 11.95
C LYS A 51 -11.51 7.32 10.89
N ALA A 52 -12.67 6.77 11.28
CA ALA A 52 -13.83 6.70 10.38
C ALA A 52 -14.41 8.12 10.24
N ILE A 53 -14.34 8.70 9.05
CA ILE A 53 -14.68 10.11 8.83
C ILE A 53 -16.00 10.31 8.08
N ALA A 54 -16.39 9.35 7.23
CA ALA A 54 -17.57 9.49 6.39
C ALA A 54 -18.23 8.14 6.05
N ARG A 55 -19.51 8.19 5.67
CA ARG A 55 -20.30 7.06 5.17
C ARG A 55 -20.79 7.35 3.76
N HIS A 56 -20.83 6.32 2.93
CA HIS A 56 -21.38 6.45 1.58
C HIS A 56 -22.87 6.80 1.64
N ILE A 57 -23.37 7.54 0.65
CA ILE A 57 -24.74 8.09 0.64
C ILE A 57 -25.83 7.02 0.55
N SER A 58 -25.50 5.84 0.03
CA SER A 58 -26.48 4.80 -0.35
C SER A 58 -26.03 3.36 -0.05
N LYS A 59 -24.74 3.13 0.20
CA LYS A 59 -24.13 1.80 0.38
C LYS A 59 -23.54 1.73 1.79
N ASP A 60 -23.42 0.54 2.37
CA ASP A 60 -22.71 0.34 3.64
C ASP A 60 -21.19 0.35 3.42
N VAL A 61 -20.68 1.51 3.00
CA VAL A 61 -19.25 1.76 2.83
C VAL A 61 -18.80 2.85 3.80
N THR A 62 -17.73 2.59 4.53
CA THR A 62 -17.15 3.54 5.48
C THR A 62 -15.79 4.01 4.99
N LEU A 63 -15.60 5.32 4.96
CA LEU A 63 -14.32 5.95 4.68
C LEU A 63 -13.53 6.17 5.97
N TYR A 64 -12.36 5.57 6.03
CA TYR A 64 -11.36 5.76 7.08
C TYR A 64 -10.19 6.59 6.55
N ARG A 65 -9.68 7.51 7.38
CA ARG A 65 -8.59 8.42 6.99
C ARG A 65 -7.50 8.50 8.05
N GLN A 66 -6.26 8.55 7.56
CA GLN A 66 -5.07 8.94 8.30
C GLN A 66 -4.12 9.65 7.32
N GLY A 67 -3.79 10.90 7.62
CA GLY A 67 -3.14 11.80 6.66
C GLY A 67 -3.97 11.92 5.38
N GLU A 68 -3.33 11.67 4.24
CA GLU A 68 -3.98 11.72 2.93
C GLU A 68 -4.48 10.35 2.44
N MET A 69 -4.33 9.28 3.25
CA MET A 69 -4.73 7.93 2.87
C MET A 69 -6.24 7.71 3.05
N ASN A 70 -6.88 7.16 2.03
CA ASN A 70 -8.31 6.80 2.05
C ASN A 70 -8.48 5.29 2.06
N PHE A 71 -8.89 4.72 3.19
CA PHE A 71 -9.23 3.31 3.29
C PHE A 71 -10.74 3.15 3.34
N LEU A 72 -11.26 2.29 2.48
CA LEU A 72 -12.69 1.98 2.42
C LEU A 72 -12.91 0.60 3.01
N ILE A 73 -13.89 0.46 3.91
CA ILE A 73 -14.46 -0.84 4.26
C ILE A 73 -15.81 -0.91 3.57
N ASN A 74 -15.96 -1.85 2.65
CA ASN A 74 -17.22 -2.13 1.99
C ASN A 74 -17.91 -3.32 2.67
N ALA A 75 -19.01 -3.01 3.35
CA ALA A 75 -19.85 -3.95 4.08
C ALA A 75 -21.22 -4.12 3.41
N GLU A 76 -21.39 -3.62 2.17
CA GLU A 76 -22.65 -3.71 1.45
C GLU A 76 -23.01 -5.19 1.18
N PRO A 77 -24.21 -5.66 1.58
CA PRO A 77 -24.65 -7.02 1.28
C PRO A 77 -24.80 -7.24 -0.23
N ASP A 78 -24.62 -8.49 -0.69
CA ASP A 78 -24.73 -8.88 -2.11
C ASP A 78 -23.81 -8.10 -3.09
N SER A 79 -22.82 -7.38 -2.55
CA SER A 79 -21.79 -6.64 -3.27
C SER A 79 -20.69 -7.56 -3.78
N PHE A 80 -19.85 -7.04 -4.67
CA PHE A 80 -18.58 -7.65 -5.04
C PHE A 80 -17.68 -7.83 -3.80
N ALA A 81 -17.58 -6.83 -2.92
CA ALA A 81 -16.77 -6.94 -1.70
C ALA A 81 -17.28 -8.06 -0.77
N ALA A 82 -18.58 -8.24 -0.64
CA ALA A 82 -19.16 -9.36 0.12
C ALA A 82 -18.78 -10.72 -0.48
N ARG A 83 -18.92 -10.89 -1.81
CA ARG A 83 -18.50 -12.11 -2.51
C ARG A 83 -17.00 -12.37 -2.40
N TYR A 84 -16.19 -11.32 -2.54
CA TYR A 84 -14.75 -11.38 -2.36
C TYR A 84 -14.41 -11.86 -0.94
N ALA A 85 -15.09 -11.34 0.07
CA ALA A 85 -14.87 -11.74 1.46
C ALA A 85 -15.29 -13.19 1.75
N GLU A 86 -16.35 -13.68 1.09
CA GLU A 86 -16.76 -15.08 1.17
C GLU A 86 -15.71 -16.02 0.59
N GLU A 87 -15.15 -15.69 -0.57
CA GLU A 87 -14.13 -16.51 -1.24
C GLU A 87 -12.77 -16.41 -0.54
N TYR A 88 -12.24 -15.20 -0.37
CA TYR A 88 -10.84 -14.95 0.03
C TYR A 88 -10.66 -14.54 1.50
N GLY A 89 -11.74 -14.20 2.21
CA GLY A 89 -11.66 -13.68 3.58
C GLY A 89 -11.36 -12.18 3.63
N VAL A 90 -10.58 -11.73 4.61
CA VAL A 90 -10.22 -10.29 4.72
C VAL A 90 -9.11 -9.97 3.73
N GLY A 91 -9.34 -9.00 2.84
CA GLY A 91 -8.38 -8.65 1.80
C GLY A 91 -8.64 -7.30 1.15
N ILE A 92 -7.69 -6.85 0.33
CA ILE A 92 -7.84 -5.67 -0.51
C ILE A 92 -8.50 -6.12 -1.81
N CYS A 93 -9.78 -5.78 -1.96
CA CYS A 93 -10.58 -6.18 -3.11
C CYS A 93 -10.55 -5.13 -4.23
N ALA A 94 -10.14 -3.89 -3.95
CA ALA A 94 -9.92 -2.90 -4.99
C ALA A 94 -8.94 -1.80 -4.60
N ILE A 95 -8.38 -1.13 -5.62
CA ILE A 95 -7.60 0.10 -5.47
C ILE A 95 -8.11 1.17 -6.44
N GLY A 96 -8.08 2.42 -6.00
CA GLY A 96 -8.29 3.59 -6.87
C GLY A 96 -6.96 4.20 -7.29
N ILE A 97 -6.73 4.34 -8.59
CA ILE A 97 -5.56 5.01 -9.16
C ILE A 97 -5.99 6.37 -9.72
N ARG A 98 -5.32 7.43 -9.27
CA ARG A 98 -5.51 8.78 -9.83
C ARG A 98 -4.96 8.83 -11.24
N VAL A 99 -5.74 9.35 -12.20
CA VAL A 99 -5.38 9.45 -13.63
C VAL A 99 -5.79 10.80 -14.23
N ALA A 100 -5.25 11.15 -15.40
CA ALA A 100 -5.63 12.41 -16.06
C ALA A 100 -7.11 12.45 -16.48
N ASP A 101 -7.64 11.32 -16.93
CA ASP A 101 -9.00 11.19 -17.44
C ASP A 101 -9.44 9.74 -17.23
N ALA A 102 -10.48 9.52 -16.41
CA ALA A 102 -10.86 8.19 -15.97
C ALA A 102 -11.42 7.35 -17.13
N GLN A 103 -12.27 7.97 -17.95
CA GLN A 103 -12.92 7.32 -19.09
C GLN A 103 -11.88 6.92 -20.14
N ARG A 104 -10.98 7.85 -20.49
CA ARG A 104 -9.92 7.56 -21.46
C ARG A 104 -8.93 6.50 -20.96
N ALA A 105 -8.62 6.49 -19.66
CA ALA A 105 -7.75 5.47 -19.09
C ALA A 105 -8.39 4.08 -19.16
N PHE A 106 -9.68 4.00 -18.85
CA PHE A 106 -10.47 2.79 -18.97
C PHE A 106 -10.54 2.28 -20.42
N GLU A 107 -10.99 3.12 -21.36
CA GLU A 107 -11.09 2.76 -22.79
C GLU A 107 -9.76 2.23 -23.34
N ARG A 108 -8.65 2.91 -23.02
CA ARG A 108 -7.32 2.46 -23.43
C ARG A 108 -6.94 1.11 -22.82
N ALA A 109 -7.23 0.87 -21.54
CA ALA A 109 -6.90 -0.40 -20.91
C ALA A 109 -7.68 -1.55 -21.58
N VAL A 110 -8.97 -1.33 -21.87
CA VAL A 110 -9.83 -2.29 -22.57
C VAL A 110 -9.34 -2.55 -24.00
N GLU A 111 -8.99 -1.51 -24.76
CA GLU A 111 -8.40 -1.64 -26.10
C GLU A 111 -7.12 -2.50 -26.10
N LEU A 112 -6.37 -2.48 -24.99
CA LEU A 112 -5.16 -3.27 -24.79
C LEU A 112 -5.42 -4.66 -24.19
N GLY A 113 -6.69 -5.03 -23.99
CA GLY A 113 -7.11 -6.37 -23.56
C GLY A 113 -7.46 -6.52 -22.09
N ALA A 114 -7.60 -5.43 -21.33
CA ALA A 114 -8.11 -5.49 -19.96
C ALA A 114 -9.55 -6.02 -19.92
N TRP A 115 -9.89 -6.76 -18.86
CA TRP A 115 -11.28 -7.16 -18.60
C TRP A 115 -12.03 -6.00 -17.96
N GLU A 116 -13.12 -5.59 -18.61
CA GLU A 116 -14.03 -4.57 -18.11
C GLU A 116 -14.72 -5.04 -16.82
N PHE A 117 -14.76 -4.17 -15.82
CA PHE A 117 -15.67 -4.32 -14.69
C PHE A 117 -16.81 -3.29 -14.85
N GLU A 118 -18.02 -3.78 -15.13
CA GLU A 118 -19.21 -2.94 -15.35
C GLU A 118 -19.71 -2.22 -14.06
N GLY A 119 -19.00 -2.37 -12.94
CA GLY A 119 -19.35 -1.73 -11.67
C GLY A 119 -20.48 -2.43 -10.92
N GLU A 120 -20.75 -1.96 -9.71
CA GLU A 120 -21.96 -2.33 -8.97
C GLU A 120 -23.16 -1.47 -9.38
N ARG A 121 -24.36 -1.85 -8.94
CA ARG A 121 -25.57 -1.05 -9.12
C ARG A 121 -25.34 0.37 -8.60
N LEU A 122 -25.49 1.37 -9.48
CA LEU A 122 -25.42 2.78 -9.14
C LEU A 122 -26.72 3.24 -8.50
N GLY A 123 -26.65 3.82 -7.31
CA GLY A 123 -27.75 4.57 -6.72
C GLY A 123 -27.85 6.00 -7.26
N ALA A 124 -28.93 6.68 -6.88
CA ALA A 124 -29.21 8.02 -7.36
C ALA A 124 -28.17 9.03 -6.83
N GLY A 125 -27.50 9.73 -7.74
CA GLY A 125 -26.51 10.76 -7.41
C GLY A 125 -25.09 10.25 -7.13
N GLU A 126 -24.85 8.95 -7.32
CA GLU A 126 -23.51 8.35 -7.25
C GLU A 126 -22.69 8.60 -8.51
N LEU A 127 -21.37 8.66 -8.36
CA LEU A 127 -20.46 8.66 -9.50
C LEU A 127 -20.34 7.26 -10.13
N LEU A 128 -20.29 7.24 -11.46
CA LEU A 128 -19.78 6.09 -12.20
C LEU A 128 -18.25 6.22 -12.27
N ILE A 129 -17.54 5.37 -11.55
CA ILE A 129 -16.08 5.31 -11.59
C ILE A 129 -15.70 4.06 -12.40
N PRO A 130 -15.07 4.21 -13.58
CA PRO A 130 -14.75 3.08 -14.43
C PRO A 130 -13.60 2.25 -13.83
N ALA A 131 -13.64 0.95 -14.04
CA ALA A 131 -12.67 0.02 -13.47
C ALA A 131 -12.43 -1.20 -14.35
N ILE A 132 -11.27 -1.82 -14.16
CA ILE A 132 -10.88 -3.09 -14.79
C ILE A 132 -10.61 -4.16 -13.74
N GLN A 133 -10.67 -5.43 -14.12
CA GLN A 133 -10.19 -6.53 -13.28
C GLN A 133 -8.66 -6.49 -13.14
N GLY A 134 -8.20 -6.68 -11.92
CA GLY A 134 -6.81 -6.82 -11.52
C GLY A 134 -6.53 -8.20 -10.94
N ILE A 135 -5.39 -8.31 -10.25
CA ILE A 135 -4.90 -9.57 -9.69
C ILE A 135 -5.80 -10.15 -8.62
N GLY A 136 -5.94 -11.48 -8.58
CA GLY A 136 -6.70 -12.16 -7.54
C GLY A 136 -8.17 -11.70 -7.47
N ASP A 137 -8.80 -11.50 -8.63
CA ASP A 137 -10.16 -10.98 -8.80
C ASP A 137 -10.41 -9.60 -8.18
N SER A 138 -9.35 -8.85 -7.82
CA SER A 138 -9.48 -7.47 -7.37
C SER A 138 -9.85 -6.52 -8.52
N HIS A 139 -10.22 -5.27 -8.20
CA HIS A 139 -10.49 -4.23 -9.19
C HIS A 139 -9.53 -3.05 -9.12
N ILE A 140 -9.25 -2.45 -10.27
CA ILE A 140 -8.50 -1.21 -10.39
C ILE A 140 -9.44 -0.14 -10.94
N TYR A 141 -9.81 0.81 -10.09
CA TYR A 141 -10.64 1.97 -10.44
C TYR A 141 -9.78 3.12 -10.95
N PHE A 142 -10.23 3.78 -12.01
CA PHE A 142 -9.61 5.00 -12.53
C PHE A 142 -10.32 6.22 -11.98
N VAL A 143 -9.60 7.08 -11.25
CA VAL A 143 -10.16 8.27 -10.60
C VAL A 143 -9.56 9.53 -11.21
N ASP A 144 -10.39 10.41 -11.74
CA ASP A 144 -9.97 11.72 -12.28
C ASP A 144 -10.39 12.91 -11.39
N ARG A 145 -11.01 12.65 -10.23
CA ARG A 145 -11.45 13.68 -9.27
C ARG A 145 -10.86 13.41 -7.89
N TRP A 146 -9.87 14.20 -7.50
CA TRP A 146 -9.23 14.10 -6.18
C TRP A 146 -8.83 15.48 -5.65
N ARG A 147 -8.64 15.56 -4.34
CA ARG A 147 -8.23 16.80 -3.67
C ARG A 147 -6.80 17.19 -4.03
N GLY A 148 -6.55 18.46 -4.32
CA GLY A 148 -5.25 18.98 -4.73
C GLY A 148 -4.95 18.82 -6.22
N ARG A 149 -5.86 18.27 -7.02
CA ARG A 149 -5.68 18.16 -8.49
C ARG A 149 -5.47 19.54 -9.10
N GLY A 150 -4.44 19.68 -9.94
CA GLY A 150 -4.07 20.98 -10.54
C GLY A 150 -3.42 21.98 -9.58
N GLY A 151 -3.03 21.56 -8.37
CA GLY A 151 -2.31 22.39 -7.40
C GLY A 151 -3.19 23.36 -6.60
N GLN A 152 -4.51 23.24 -6.69
CA GLN A 152 -5.45 24.02 -5.89
C GLN A 152 -5.93 23.19 -4.70
N ARG A 153 -5.74 23.68 -3.47
CA ARG A 153 -6.34 23.11 -2.25
C ARG A 153 -7.35 24.11 -1.69
N GLY A 154 -8.52 23.64 -1.28
CA GLY A 154 -9.55 24.42 -0.58
C GLY A 154 -10.31 25.45 -1.45
N GLY A 155 -10.22 25.36 -2.78
CA GLY A 155 -10.86 26.29 -3.72
C GLY A 155 -12.11 25.72 -4.42
N LEU A 156 -12.83 26.57 -5.16
CA LEU A 156 -13.90 26.14 -6.07
C LEU A 156 -13.30 25.20 -7.14
N GLY A 157 -13.62 23.90 -7.06
CA GLY A 157 -13.07 22.86 -7.95
C GLY A 157 -12.14 21.85 -7.28
N ASP A 158 -11.77 22.07 -6.02
CA ASP A 158 -11.05 21.08 -5.18
C ASP A 158 -12.02 20.04 -4.60
N ILE A 159 -12.63 19.27 -5.50
CA ILE A 159 -13.69 18.29 -5.22
C ILE A 159 -13.15 16.90 -5.54
N SER A 160 -13.18 15.98 -4.56
CA SER A 160 -12.89 14.56 -4.78
C SER A 160 -14.16 13.75 -5.00
N ILE A 161 -14.00 12.48 -5.36
CA ILE A 161 -15.09 11.51 -5.38
C ILE A 161 -15.83 11.42 -4.03
N PHE A 162 -15.12 11.62 -2.90
CA PHE A 162 -15.70 11.52 -1.57
C PHE A 162 -16.67 12.66 -1.24
N ASP A 163 -16.46 13.84 -1.82
CA ASP A 163 -17.34 15.00 -1.61
C ASP A 163 -18.73 14.80 -2.25
N ILE A 164 -18.81 13.85 -3.20
CA ILE A 164 -20.04 13.53 -3.93
C ILE A 164 -20.72 12.33 -3.27
N ASP A 165 -19.99 11.22 -3.15
CA ASP A 165 -20.53 9.92 -2.77
C ASP A 165 -20.59 9.67 -1.25
N PHE A 166 -19.97 10.53 -0.43
CA PHE A 166 -19.92 10.35 1.03
C PHE A 166 -20.48 11.54 1.80
N ARG A 167 -20.92 11.27 3.03
CA ARG A 167 -21.33 12.27 4.02
C ARG A 167 -20.55 12.08 5.32
N PRO A 168 -20.10 13.17 5.96
CA PRO A 168 -19.32 13.08 7.18
C PRO A 168 -20.12 12.40 8.29
N ILE A 169 -19.44 11.58 9.10
CA ILE A 169 -20.04 10.95 10.29
C ILE A 169 -20.25 12.02 11.38
N GLU A 170 -19.26 12.89 11.59
CA GLU A 170 -19.28 14.00 12.53
C GLU A 170 -19.17 15.31 11.76
N ILE A 171 -20.27 16.06 11.64
CA ILE A 171 -20.31 17.31 10.86
C ILE A 171 -19.38 18.37 11.47
N ASP A 172 -19.34 18.46 12.79
CA ASP A 172 -18.58 19.49 13.52
C ASP A 172 -17.06 19.34 13.36
N THR A 173 -16.56 18.13 13.09
CA THR A 173 -15.13 17.84 12.91
C THR A 173 -14.76 17.53 11.47
N ALA A 174 -15.71 17.58 10.54
CA ALA A 174 -15.55 17.10 9.16
C ALA A 174 -14.31 17.69 8.46
N GLU A 175 -14.05 19.00 8.63
CA GLU A 175 -12.88 19.66 8.03
C GLU A 175 -11.56 19.20 8.65
N ALA A 176 -11.48 19.11 9.98
CA ALA A 176 -10.29 18.65 10.68
C ALA A 176 -9.98 17.18 10.36
N ASP A 177 -11.01 16.36 10.23
CA ASP A 177 -10.93 14.92 9.96
C ASP A 177 -10.31 14.59 8.60
N LEU A 178 -10.36 15.51 7.62
CA LEU A 178 -9.68 15.36 6.33
C LEU A 178 -8.15 15.29 6.47
N SER A 179 -7.59 15.79 7.57
CA SER A 179 -6.16 15.85 7.85
C SER A 179 -5.78 15.08 9.13
N HIS A 180 -6.61 14.12 9.55
CA HIS A 180 -6.40 13.35 10.77
C HIS A 180 -5.02 12.68 10.82
N ALA A 181 -4.14 13.14 11.71
CA ALA A 181 -2.74 12.69 11.74
C ALA A 181 -2.55 11.27 12.31
N GLY A 182 -3.49 10.77 13.11
CA GLY A 182 -3.45 9.43 13.68
C GLY A 182 -2.16 9.09 14.44
N SER A 183 -1.55 7.97 14.06
CA SER A 183 -0.30 7.42 14.60
C SER A 183 0.94 7.95 13.90
N GLY A 184 0.81 8.86 12.92
CA GLY A 184 1.94 9.39 12.14
C GLY A 184 2.27 8.57 10.88
N LEU A 185 1.33 7.75 10.41
CA LEU A 185 1.42 7.12 9.09
C LEU A 185 1.01 8.14 8.03
N ILE A 186 1.76 8.20 6.92
CA ILE A 186 1.65 9.31 5.95
C ILE A 186 1.23 8.87 4.55
N ALA A 187 1.52 7.63 4.16
CA ALA A 187 1.22 7.12 2.82
C ALA A 187 1.25 5.59 2.79
N VAL A 188 0.65 5.01 1.74
CA VAL A 188 0.91 3.62 1.35
C VAL A 188 2.26 3.60 0.61
N ASP A 189 3.26 2.91 1.15
CA ASP A 189 4.58 2.77 0.52
C ASP A 189 4.54 1.82 -0.66
N HIS A 190 3.92 0.66 -0.46
CA HIS A 190 3.77 -0.36 -1.49
C HIS A 190 2.65 -1.35 -1.15
N LEU A 191 2.19 -2.05 -2.18
CA LEU A 191 1.22 -3.14 -2.11
C LEU A 191 1.89 -4.40 -2.64
N THR A 192 2.27 -5.32 -1.75
CA THR A 192 2.91 -6.56 -2.16
C THR A 192 1.87 -7.56 -2.61
N GLN A 193 2.11 -8.19 -3.76
CA GLN A 193 1.21 -9.17 -4.35
C GLN A 193 1.87 -10.52 -4.52
N THR A 194 1.11 -11.56 -4.20
CA THR A 194 1.44 -12.94 -4.56
C THR A 194 0.87 -13.21 -5.96
N VAL A 195 1.67 -13.82 -6.84
CA VAL A 195 1.26 -14.29 -8.17
C VAL A 195 1.26 -15.80 -8.19
N GLY A 196 0.31 -16.42 -8.89
CA GLY A 196 0.25 -17.88 -9.02
C GLY A 196 1.49 -18.46 -9.72
N GLU A 197 1.78 -19.74 -9.47
CA GLU A 197 2.93 -20.45 -10.05
C GLU A 197 2.95 -20.33 -11.59
N GLY A 198 4.06 -19.80 -12.14
CA GLY A 198 4.28 -19.64 -13.57
C GLY A 198 3.59 -18.42 -14.19
N ARG A 199 2.91 -17.58 -13.40
CA ARG A 199 2.14 -16.40 -13.87
C ARG A 199 2.86 -15.07 -13.64
N MET A 200 4.10 -15.08 -13.15
CA MET A 200 4.86 -13.84 -12.92
C MET A 200 4.93 -12.94 -14.18
N GLN A 201 5.25 -13.53 -15.34
CA GLN A 201 5.37 -12.75 -16.58
C GLN A 201 4.04 -12.15 -17.03
N GLU A 202 2.94 -12.89 -16.86
CA GLU A 202 1.58 -12.43 -17.17
C GLU A 202 1.25 -11.15 -16.40
N TRP A 203 1.52 -11.12 -15.09
CA TRP A 203 1.26 -9.94 -14.26
C TRP A 203 2.23 -8.79 -14.51
N ILE A 204 3.50 -9.06 -14.82
CA ILE A 204 4.44 -8.03 -15.25
C ILE A 204 3.92 -7.36 -16.52
N ASP A 205 3.49 -8.14 -17.53
CA ASP A 205 2.98 -7.62 -18.79
C ASP A 205 1.64 -6.91 -18.60
N PHE A 206 0.76 -7.39 -17.72
CA PHE A 206 -0.46 -6.67 -17.31
C PHE A 206 -0.15 -5.24 -16.84
N TYR A 207 0.76 -5.10 -15.85
CA TYR A 207 1.11 -3.78 -15.31
C TYR A 207 1.86 -2.91 -16.33
N ARG A 208 2.73 -3.52 -17.13
CA ARG A 208 3.53 -2.84 -18.15
C ARG A 208 2.69 -2.35 -19.31
N ASP A 209 1.87 -3.21 -19.90
CA ASP A 209 1.19 -2.90 -21.15
C ASP A 209 -0.08 -2.09 -20.90
N LEU A 210 -0.87 -2.44 -19.88
CA LEU A 210 -2.14 -1.76 -19.59
C LEU A 210 -1.93 -0.43 -18.86
N LEU A 211 -1.01 -0.38 -17.89
CA LEU A 211 -0.83 0.78 -16.99
C LEU A 211 0.48 1.54 -17.21
N ASN A 212 1.34 1.09 -18.13
CA ASN A 212 2.66 1.64 -18.40
C ASN A 212 3.60 1.65 -17.18
N PHE A 213 3.42 0.72 -16.24
CA PHE A 213 4.36 0.55 -15.13
C PHE A 213 5.68 -0.01 -15.68
N ARG A 214 6.77 0.24 -14.96
CA ARG A 214 8.10 -0.27 -15.31
C ARG A 214 8.68 -1.03 -14.14
N GLU A 215 9.48 -2.05 -14.44
CA GLU A 215 10.24 -2.72 -13.40
C GLU A 215 11.25 -1.73 -12.79
N ILE A 216 11.41 -1.78 -11.47
CA ILE A 216 12.24 -0.82 -10.73
C ILE A 216 13.69 -0.75 -11.24
N HIS A 217 14.24 -1.87 -11.70
CA HIS A 217 15.60 -1.94 -12.27
C HIS A 217 15.72 -1.22 -13.63
N GLU A 218 14.63 -1.09 -14.39
CA GLU A 218 14.61 -0.31 -15.64
C GLU A 218 14.69 1.20 -15.35
N LEU A 219 14.07 1.64 -14.27
CA LEU A 219 14.01 3.06 -13.87
C LEU A 219 15.26 3.49 -13.10
N HIS A 220 15.77 2.60 -12.26
CA HIS A 220 16.81 2.90 -11.29
C HIS A 220 17.86 1.79 -11.23
N ALA A 221 18.70 1.72 -12.27
CA ALA A 221 19.78 0.73 -12.35
C ALA A 221 20.79 0.81 -11.18
N ASN A 222 20.85 1.94 -10.48
CA ASN A 222 21.70 2.17 -9.31
C ASN A 222 21.00 1.90 -7.98
N TRP A 223 19.71 1.55 -7.96
CA TRP A 223 19.04 1.19 -6.72
C TRP A 223 19.40 -0.25 -6.32
N HIS A 224 19.72 -0.43 -5.04
CA HIS A 224 20.14 -1.70 -4.47
C HIS A 224 18.94 -2.61 -4.18
N VAL A 225 18.34 -3.12 -5.26
CA VAL A 225 17.24 -4.10 -5.22
C VAL A 225 17.75 -5.41 -5.84
N SER A 226 17.50 -6.57 -5.23
CA SER A 226 17.93 -7.85 -5.79
C SER A 226 17.51 -8.01 -7.25
N ALA A 227 18.37 -8.58 -8.09
CA ALA A 227 18.06 -8.90 -9.49
C ALA A 227 16.89 -9.90 -9.64
N GLU A 228 16.56 -10.62 -8.57
CA GLU A 228 15.40 -11.53 -8.51
C GLU A 228 14.12 -10.82 -8.05
N SER A 229 14.24 -9.59 -7.55
CA SER A 229 13.09 -8.79 -7.16
C SER A 229 12.33 -8.34 -8.40
N ARG A 230 11.02 -8.50 -8.39
CA ARG A 230 10.12 -7.98 -9.42
C ARG A 230 9.25 -6.94 -8.74
N VAL A 231 9.49 -5.67 -9.04
CA VAL A 231 8.74 -4.56 -8.46
C VAL A 231 8.27 -3.67 -9.59
N MET A 232 6.95 -3.59 -9.77
CA MET A 232 6.34 -2.71 -10.75
C MET A 232 6.14 -1.32 -10.14
N VAL A 233 6.60 -0.29 -10.85
CA VAL A 233 6.51 1.10 -10.41
C VAL A 233 5.70 1.90 -11.43
N SER A 234 4.69 2.61 -10.95
CA SER A 234 3.87 3.49 -11.78
C SER A 234 4.70 4.59 -12.46
N PRO A 235 4.27 5.13 -13.62
CA PRO A 235 4.94 6.25 -14.28
C PRO A 235 5.19 7.48 -13.40
N CYS A 236 4.32 7.75 -12.42
CA CYS A 236 4.50 8.85 -11.47
C CYS A 236 5.41 8.52 -10.28
N GLY A 237 5.82 7.26 -10.11
CA GLY A 237 6.66 6.77 -9.02
C GLY A 237 5.93 6.54 -7.68
N ALA A 238 4.64 6.88 -7.60
CA ALA A 238 3.88 6.91 -6.35
C ALA A 238 3.22 5.58 -5.97
N ILE A 239 3.13 4.64 -6.92
CA ILE A 239 2.60 3.29 -6.71
C ILE A 239 3.72 2.30 -6.98
N ARG A 240 3.96 1.40 -6.02
CA ARG A 240 4.98 0.35 -6.07
C ARG A 240 4.32 -0.98 -5.71
N ILE A 241 4.54 -1.98 -6.55
CA ILE A 241 3.92 -3.31 -6.42
C ILE A 241 5.02 -4.37 -6.52
N PRO A 242 5.60 -4.80 -5.38
CA PRO A 242 6.42 -6.01 -5.33
C PRO A 242 5.59 -7.25 -5.67
N LEU A 243 6.11 -8.08 -6.56
CA LEU A 243 5.48 -9.33 -7.02
C LEU A 243 6.29 -10.53 -6.53
N TYR A 244 5.60 -11.49 -5.91
CA TYR A 244 6.19 -12.76 -5.43
C TYR A 244 5.45 -13.95 -6.00
N GLU A 245 6.16 -14.87 -6.65
CA GLU A 245 5.57 -16.07 -7.23
C GLU A 245 5.46 -17.20 -6.21
N GLU A 246 4.30 -17.85 -6.17
CA GLU A 246 4.07 -19.05 -5.37
C GLU A 246 5.09 -20.15 -5.68
N GLY A 247 5.41 -20.97 -4.67
CA GLY A 247 6.38 -22.05 -4.81
C GLY A 247 7.85 -21.61 -4.81
N THR A 248 8.15 -20.31 -4.91
CA THR A 248 9.53 -19.81 -4.80
C THR A 248 10.03 -19.81 -3.35
N ARG A 249 11.35 -19.93 -3.17
CA ARG A 249 11.99 -19.86 -1.83
C ARG A 249 11.59 -18.60 -1.07
N ARG A 250 11.45 -17.47 -1.76
CA ARG A 250 11.10 -16.19 -1.16
C ARG A 250 9.68 -16.19 -0.59
N THR A 251 8.70 -16.65 -1.38
CA THR A 251 7.31 -16.77 -0.94
C THR A 251 7.19 -17.73 0.23
N ASN A 252 7.92 -18.85 0.21
CA ASN A 252 7.97 -19.79 1.34
C ASN A 252 8.53 -19.15 2.62
N LEU A 253 9.63 -18.41 2.54
CA LEU A 253 10.19 -17.66 3.67
C LEU A 253 9.22 -16.60 4.20
N MET A 254 8.50 -15.93 3.30
CA MET A 254 7.46 -14.98 3.69
C MET A 254 6.32 -15.69 4.41
N HIS A 255 5.86 -16.85 3.94
CA HIS A 255 4.81 -17.64 4.61
C HIS A 255 5.22 -18.13 6.00
N GLU A 256 6.50 -18.44 6.23
CA GLU A 256 7.00 -18.76 7.57
C GLU A 256 6.94 -17.58 8.54
N TYR A 257 6.89 -16.35 8.02
CA TYR A 257 6.80 -15.13 8.80
C TYR A 257 5.35 -14.58 8.84
N LEU A 258 4.60 -14.78 7.76
CA LEU A 258 3.26 -14.28 7.46
C LEU A 258 2.39 -15.43 6.89
N PRO A 259 1.84 -16.32 7.74
CA PRO A 259 1.05 -17.47 7.29
C PRO A 259 -0.32 -17.06 6.72
N ASP A 260 -1.04 -17.97 6.05
CA ASP A 260 -2.45 -17.86 5.61
C ASP A 260 -2.84 -16.77 4.59
N HIS A 261 -1.98 -16.42 3.63
CA HIS A 261 -2.42 -15.69 2.43
C HIS A 261 -2.98 -16.67 1.40
N PRO A 262 -4.26 -16.55 0.97
CA PRO A 262 -4.83 -17.45 -0.02
C PRO A 262 -4.51 -16.98 -1.44
N GLY A 263 -3.66 -17.75 -2.13
CA GLY A 263 -3.54 -17.68 -3.58
C GLY A 263 -2.95 -16.36 -4.11
N GLU A 264 -3.35 -16.06 -5.33
CA GLU A 264 -2.96 -14.84 -6.04
C GLU A 264 -3.73 -13.62 -5.54
N GLY A 265 -3.06 -12.48 -5.34
CA GLY A 265 -3.67 -11.24 -4.86
C GLY A 265 -2.75 -10.43 -3.96
N VAL A 266 -3.30 -9.38 -3.32
CA VAL A 266 -2.53 -8.55 -2.38
C VAL A 266 -2.27 -9.31 -1.08
N GLN A 267 -1.01 -9.55 -0.76
CA GLN A 267 -0.58 -10.23 0.45
C GLN A 267 -0.55 -9.28 1.65
N HIS A 268 0.10 -8.13 1.47
CA HIS A 268 0.25 -7.14 2.53
C HIS A 268 0.33 -5.73 1.97
N ILE A 269 0.03 -4.77 2.84
CA ILE A 269 0.14 -3.35 2.58
C ILE A 269 1.17 -2.72 3.51
N ALA A 270 2.11 -1.97 2.94
CA ALA A 270 3.12 -1.24 3.69
C ALA A 270 2.72 0.23 3.85
N LEU A 271 2.82 0.74 5.08
CA LEU A 271 2.45 2.10 5.46
C LEU A 271 3.71 2.87 5.87
N ALA A 272 3.99 3.96 5.17
CA ALA A 272 5.14 4.81 5.40
C ALA A 272 4.95 5.73 6.61
N THR A 273 6.05 6.03 7.29
CA THR A 273 6.16 7.08 8.31
C THR A 273 7.53 7.74 8.27
N ASP A 274 7.61 9.00 8.73
CA ASP A 274 8.87 9.75 8.83
C ASP A 274 9.62 9.50 10.15
N ASP A 275 8.95 8.94 11.17
CA ASP A 275 9.53 8.52 12.45
C ASP A 275 8.91 7.20 12.91
N ILE A 276 9.53 6.10 12.51
CA ILE A 276 9.06 4.75 12.79
C ILE A 276 8.99 4.44 14.28
N PHE A 277 9.89 5.01 15.09
CA PHE A 277 9.90 4.74 16.51
C PHE A 277 8.75 5.46 17.22
N ALA A 278 8.53 6.75 16.92
CA ALA A 278 7.39 7.48 17.47
C ALA A 278 6.05 6.88 16.99
N CYS A 279 6.00 6.42 15.74
CA CYS A 279 4.84 5.71 15.19
C CYS A 279 4.56 4.41 15.96
N ILE A 280 5.56 3.54 16.13
CA ILE A 280 5.41 2.29 16.87
C ILE A 280 5.01 2.52 18.31
N GLU A 281 5.59 3.50 19.00
CA GLU A 281 5.21 3.86 20.37
C GLU A 281 3.71 4.22 20.48
N ARG A 282 3.16 4.95 19.50
CA ARG A 282 1.72 5.26 19.41
C ARG A 282 0.88 4.03 19.09
N LEU A 283 1.32 3.20 18.15
CA LEU A 283 0.61 1.98 17.77
C LEU A 283 0.55 0.99 18.95
N LEU A 284 1.64 0.83 19.70
CA LEU A 284 1.67 0.05 20.94
C LEU A 284 0.68 0.60 21.97
N ALA A 285 0.63 1.93 22.14
CA ALA A 285 -0.32 2.57 23.04
C ALA A 285 -1.79 2.35 22.61
N ASN A 286 -2.04 2.20 21.31
CA ASN A 286 -3.34 1.83 20.75
C ASN A 286 -3.65 0.33 20.83
N GLY A 287 -2.75 -0.49 21.40
CA GLY A 287 -2.93 -1.93 21.54
C GLY A 287 -2.61 -2.74 20.27
N VAL A 288 -1.80 -2.19 19.36
CA VAL A 288 -1.20 -2.96 18.26
C VAL A 288 -0.08 -3.84 18.82
N GLU A 289 -0.06 -5.10 18.42
CA GLU A 289 1.06 -6.01 18.67
C GLU A 289 1.93 -6.13 17.42
N PHE A 290 3.22 -6.37 17.59
CA PHE A 290 4.16 -6.55 16.47
C PHE A 290 4.74 -7.96 16.44
N VAL A 291 5.14 -8.42 15.26
CA VAL A 291 5.89 -9.67 15.12
C VAL A 291 7.27 -9.46 15.74
N GLU A 292 7.68 -10.35 16.64
CA GLU A 292 8.95 -10.24 17.35
C GLU A 292 10.07 -10.99 16.59
N PRO A 293 11.13 -10.29 16.15
CA PRO A 293 12.29 -10.93 15.55
C PRO A 293 13.08 -11.73 16.59
N PRO A 294 13.73 -12.84 16.22
CA PRO A 294 14.61 -13.56 17.13
C PRO A 294 15.73 -12.64 17.67
N PRO A 295 16.12 -12.74 18.96
CA PRO A 295 17.16 -11.87 19.53
C PRO A 295 18.47 -11.85 18.74
N ARG A 296 18.83 -12.99 18.15
CA ARG A 296 20.03 -13.18 17.31
C ARG A 296 20.05 -12.28 16.07
N TYR A 297 18.90 -11.85 15.56
CA TYR A 297 18.84 -10.91 14.44
C TYR A 297 19.60 -9.62 14.76
N TYR A 298 19.39 -9.09 15.97
CA TYR A 298 20.01 -7.84 16.43
C TYR A 298 21.48 -8.04 16.77
N ASP A 299 21.85 -9.20 17.31
CA ASP A 299 23.24 -9.54 17.65
C ASP A 299 24.15 -9.58 16.40
N GLN A 300 23.56 -9.79 15.23
CA GLN A 300 24.25 -9.85 13.94
C GLN A 300 24.27 -8.51 13.18
N LEU A 301 23.59 -7.48 13.69
CA LEU A 301 23.39 -6.22 12.95
C LEU A 301 24.71 -5.49 12.69
N ASP A 302 25.58 -5.38 13.69
CA ASP A 302 26.90 -4.73 13.56
C ASP A 302 27.78 -5.39 12.48
N ALA A 303 27.66 -6.72 12.31
CA ALA A 303 28.41 -7.45 11.31
C ALA A 303 27.80 -7.29 9.91
N ARG A 304 26.47 -7.22 9.82
CA ARG A 304 25.75 -7.07 8.54
C ARG A 304 25.80 -5.65 8.00
N LEU A 305 25.82 -4.65 8.88
CA LEU A 305 25.80 -3.24 8.53
C LEU A 305 26.81 -2.44 9.39
N PRO A 306 28.13 -2.66 9.20
CA PRO A 306 29.15 -2.06 10.04
C PRO A 306 29.12 -0.53 9.97
N GLY A 307 29.14 0.15 11.12
CA GLY A 307 29.14 1.62 11.18
C GLY A 307 27.76 2.27 11.03
N HIS A 308 26.68 1.50 11.18
CA HIS A 308 25.30 1.99 11.03
C HIS A 308 24.88 3.11 12.00
N GLY A 309 25.51 3.21 13.18
CA GLY A 309 25.25 4.29 14.15
C GLY A 309 23.84 4.27 14.77
N LEU A 310 23.20 3.11 14.82
CA LEU A 310 21.82 2.93 15.32
C LEU A 310 21.82 2.45 16.76
N ASP A 311 20.78 2.82 17.49
CA ASP A 311 20.48 2.26 18.81
C ASP A 311 19.87 0.86 18.66
N VAL A 312 20.72 -0.16 18.71
CA VAL A 312 20.32 -1.58 18.57
C VAL A 312 19.33 -2.01 19.64
N GLU A 313 19.45 -1.49 20.86
CA GLU A 313 18.52 -1.81 21.94
C GLU A 313 17.15 -1.17 21.74
N ARG A 314 17.10 0.04 21.15
CA ARG A 314 15.82 0.62 20.70
C ARG A 314 15.19 -0.24 19.61
N LEU A 315 15.95 -0.65 18.58
CA LEU A 315 15.46 -1.53 17.51
C LEU A 315 14.88 -2.83 18.07
N ARG A 316 15.58 -3.44 19.02
CA ARG A 316 15.15 -4.67 19.71
C ARG A 316 13.83 -4.47 20.45
N ARG A 317 13.73 -3.41 21.25
CA ARG A 317 12.51 -3.10 22.05
C ARG A 317 11.31 -2.75 21.18
N THR A 318 11.52 -2.14 20.02
CA THR A 318 10.45 -1.75 19.10
C THR A 318 10.20 -2.78 18.00
N HIS A 319 10.87 -3.93 18.02
CA HIS A 319 10.75 -4.98 17.00
C HIS A 319 11.00 -4.46 15.56
N VAL A 320 11.84 -3.44 15.43
CA VAL A 320 12.17 -2.83 14.13
C VAL A 320 13.34 -3.58 13.52
N LEU A 321 13.17 -3.95 12.26
CA LEU A 321 14.18 -4.54 11.40
C LEU A 321 14.82 -3.43 10.56
N VAL A 322 16.09 -3.60 10.20
CA VAL A 322 16.85 -2.65 9.41
C VAL A 322 17.56 -3.37 8.27
N ASP A 323 17.28 -2.91 7.06
CA ASP A 323 18.10 -3.20 5.88
C ASP A 323 18.82 -1.92 5.44
N GLY A 324 19.90 -2.04 4.69
CA GLY A 324 20.62 -0.86 4.24
C GLY A 324 22.08 -1.09 3.89
N GLU A 325 22.76 0.00 3.63
CA GLU A 325 24.19 0.05 3.34
C GLU A 325 24.81 1.35 3.86
N ILE A 326 26.15 1.40 3.89
CA ILE A 326 26.89 2.62 4.20
C ILE A 326 27.41 3.19 2.89
N GLY A 327 27.00 4.42 2.57
CA GLY A 327 27.48 5.14 1.41
C GLY A 327 28.99 5.35 1.44
N ALA A 328 29.58 5.61 0.28
CA ALA A 328 31.03 5.87 0.16
C ALA A 328 31.50 7.10 0.97
N ASP A 329 30.58 8.00 1.29
CA ASP A 329 30.76 9.17 2.15
C ASP A 329 30.57 8.88 3.66
N GLY A 330 30.28 7.62 4.01
CA GLY A 330 30.00 7.19 5.38
C GLY A 330 28.57 7.44 5.84
N VAL A 331 27.68 7.97 4.98
CA VAL A 331 26.28 8.21 5.33
C VAL A 331 25.49 6.92 5.18
N PRO A 332 24.79 6.44 6.22
CA PRO A 332 23.98 5.24 6.13
C PRO A 332 22.72 5.50 5.29
N LEU A 333 22.44 4.60 4.35
CA LEU A 333 21.18 4.52 3.61
C LEU A 333 20.38 3.36 4.17
N LEU A 334 19.28 3.65 4.86
CA LEU A 334 18.56 2.68 5.68
C LEU A 334 17.11 2.50 5.26
N PHE A 335 16.62 1.27 5.42
CA PHE A 335 15.23 0.89 5.32
C PHE A 335 14.82 0.23 6.63
N PHE A 336 13.94 0.90 7.36
CA PHE A 336 13.35 0.37 8.59
C PHE A 336 12.01 -0.27 8.24
N GLN A 337 11.74 -1.43 8.82
CA GLN A 337 10.46 -2.10 8.70
C GLN A 337 10.06 -2.77 10.00
N THR A 338 8.77 -2.90 10.25
CA THR A 338 8.22 -3.84 11.23
C THR A 338 6.86 -4.32 10.76
N PHE A 339 6.41 -5.45 11.28
CA PHE A 339 5.16 -6.07 10.87
C PHE A 339 4.18 -6.12 12.02
N VAL A 340 2.95 -5.66 11.77
CA VAL A 340 1.86 -5.81 12.73
C VAL A 340 1.56 -7.29 12.89
N ARG A 341 1.52 -7.76 14.13
CA ARG A 341 1.07 -9.11 14.45
C ARG A 341 -0.43 -9.17 14.20
N ARG A 342 -0.80 -10.00 13.23
CA ARG A 342 -2.20 -10.25 12.91
C ARG A 342 -2.73 -11.49 13.62
N ARG A 343 -4.05 -11.59 13.72
CA ARG A 343 -4.76 -12.83 14.06
C ARG A 343 -5.12 -13.58 12.78
N ALA A 344 -5.44 -14.88 12.92
CA ALA A 344 -5.93 -15.67 11.80
C ALA A 344 -7.16 -14.99 11.16
N GLY A 345 -7.11 -14.82 9.84
CA GLY A 345 -8.16 -14.16 9.06
C GLY A 345 -8.09 -12.63 8.99
N GLU A 346 -7.05 -11.99 9.52
CA GLU A 346 -6.77 -10.55 9.29
C GLU A 346 -5.77 -10.36 8.12
N ILE A 347 -5.77 -9.17 7.51
CA ILE A 347 -4.76 -8.76 6.52
C ILE A 347 -3.47 -8.29 7.19
N PHE A 348 -2.35 -8.43 6.48
CA PHE A 348 -1.03 -8.01 6.94
C PHE A 348 -0.75 -6.52 6.69
N PHE A 349 -0.27 -5.84 7.73
CA PHE A 349 0.25 -4.48 7.67
C PHE A 349 1.73 -4.47 8.00
N GLU A 350 2.51 -3.83 7.13
CA GLU A 350 3.90 -3.48 7.37
C GLU A 350 4.01 -1.97 7.66
N ILE A 351 4.83 -1.58 8.61
CA ILE A 351 5.16 -0.18 8.87
C ILE A 351 6.60 0.04 8.43
N VAL A 352 6.83 1.02 7.56
CA VAL A 352 8.13 1.26 6.95
C VAL A 352 8.59 2.70 7.10
N GLN A 353 9.91 2.89 7.15
CA GLN A 353 10.54 4.18 7.00
C GLN A 353 11.76 4.05 6.09
N ARG A 354 11.83 4.89 5.08
CA ARG A 354 12.98 5.00 4.18
C ARG A 354 13.87 6.16 4.59
N GLN A 355 15.16 5.88 4.72
CA GLN A 355 16.22 6.87 4.89
C GLN A 355 17.24 6.67 3.78
N GLY A 356 16.83 6.97 2.54
CA GLY A 356 17.69 6.88 1.35
C GLY A 356 17.89 5.47 0.78
N HIS A 357 17.42 4.42 1.45
CA HIS A 357 17.44 3.06 0.89
C HIS A 357 16.12 2.73 0.17
N HIS A 358 16.25 2.21 -1.05
CA HIS A 358 15.13 1.99 -1.98
C HIS A 358 14.69 0.52 -2.11
N GLY A 359 15.30 -0.39 -1.34
CA GLY A 359 14.92 -1.82 -1.31
C GLY A 359 13.60 -2.11 -0.58
N PHE A 360 13.19 -3.39 -0.58
CA PHE A 360 11.93 -3.88 0.02
C PHE A 360 12.18 -4.96 1.09
N GLY A 361 13.22 -4.78 1.91
CA GLY A 361 13.46 -5.64 3.07
C GLY A 361 14.02 -7.02 2.78
N GLU A 362 14.67 -7.21 1.64
CA GLU A 362 15.19 -8.52 1.20
C GLU A 362 16.29 -9.04 2.13
N GLY A 363 17.19 -8.17 2.57
CA GLY A 363 18.22 -8.50 3.56
C GLY A 363 17.60 -8.86 4.90
N ASN A 364 16.48 -8.23 5.27
CA ASN A 364 15.76 -8.55 6.51
C ASN A 364 15.16 -9.96 6.49
N LEU A 365 14.51 -10.37 5.40
CA LEU A 365 13.96 -11.74 5.28
C LEU A 365 15.07 -12.79 5.36
N ALA A 366 16.20 -12.57 4.67
CA ALA A 366 17.34 -13.48 4.73
C ALA A 366 17.93 -13.57 6.14
N ALA A 367 18.10 -12.43 6.83
CA ALA A 367 18.62 -12.37 8.19
C ALA A 367 17.68 -13.04 9.21
N LEU A 368 16.37 -12.84 9.08
CA LEU A 368 15.36 -13.51 9.90
C LEU A 368 15.43 -15.04 9.76
N ALA A 369 15.53 -15.53 8.53
CA ALA A 369 15.67 -16.97 8.25
C ALA A 369 16.94 -17.55 8.90
N GLN A 370 18.07 -16.86 8.78
CA GLN A 370 19.35 -17.27 9.39
C GLN A 370 19.29 -17.25 10.92
N ALA A 371 18.64 -16.25 11.51
CA ALA A 371 18.50 -16.12 12.96
C ALA A 371 17.68 -17.27 13.56
N ARG A 372 16.65 -17.75 12.85
CA ARG A 372 15.81 -18.90 13.26
C ARG A 372 16.49 -20.26 13.06
N ALA A 373 17.30 -20.41 12.01
CA ALA A 373 17.98 -21.68 11.72
C ALA A 373 19.06 -22.07 12.76
N GLY A 374 19.45 -21.14 13.63
CA GLY A 374 20.40 -21.39 14.71
C GLY A 374 19.92 -20.94 16.09
N SER A 375 18.60 -20.96 16.32
CA SER A 375 17.96 -20.80 17.64
C SER A 375 17.59 -22.13 18.26
#